data_AF-A0A7S0J855-F1
#
_entry.id   AF-A0A7S0J855-F1
#
_cell.length_a   1.000
_cell.length_b   1.000
_cell.length_c   1.000
_cell.angle_alpha   90.00
_cell.angle_beta   90.00
_cell.angle_gamma   90.00
#
_symmetry.space_group_name_H-M   'P 1'
#
loop_
_entity.id
_entity.type
_entity.pdbx_description
1 polymer ?
#
loop_
_entity_poly.entity_id
_entity_poly.type
_entity_poly.pdbx_seq_one_letter_code
_entity_poly.pdbx_strand_id
1 'polypeptide(L)'
;MGLGTILSLDEEADCAMLAVSAVDGHQEERTFSWRDVLLLNQRHGLPSTTNSTGATVLRLEDGMWADLSSPLLRAELARIALVLDRVFSQQVNAALEADDDKALDAARCTAVMAMRSCLDVTSFARAGGAARGRDRGRYAKDDVAKLAAHGEGHCRTCSSCFAPFLWCFAELLAIDPHYFTDAGARHQWLQFDTRPSMRSFACDIYRDELAFQRGEARGGHLAQPVESAYTQPADVGNGREWQLFPKDQPLELGGRHVVSAPLEPTDVAMG
;
A
#
# COMPACT_ATOMS: atom_id res chain seq x y z
N MET A 1 -11.92 4.13 7.44
CA MET A 1 -12.96 4.45 6.45
C MET A 1 -12.26 4.50 5.11
N GLY A 2 -12.76 3.79 4.10
CA GLY A 2 -12.39 4.09 2.72
C GLY A 2 -12.92 5.47 2.35
N LEU A 3 -12.31 6.14 1.38
CA LEU A 3 -12.69 7.50 0.99
C LEU A 3 -14.08 7.58 0.33
N GLY A 4 -14.70 6.43 0.06
CA GLY A 4 -15.99 6.29 -0.58
C GLY A 4 -15.84 6.06 -2.08
N THR A 5 -16.92 5.67 -2.75
CA THR A 5 -16.95 5.57 -4.22
C THR A 5 -17.60 6.84 -4.78
N ILE A 6 -16.95 7.51 -5.74
CA ILE A 6 -17.54 8.67 -6.40
C ILE A 6 -18.75 8.20 -7.23
N LEU A 7 -19.92 8.77 -6.94
CA LEU A 7 -21.17 8.54 -7.67
C LEU A 7 -21.39 9.58 -8.76
N SER A 8 -21.04 10.83 -8.49
CA SER A 8 -21.10 11.93 -9.47
C SER A 8 -20.13 13.04 -9.09
N LEU A 9 -19.69 13.81 -10.08
CA LEU A 9 -18.75 14.92 -9.93
C LEU A 9 -19.23 16.12 -10.74
N ASP A 10 -19.18 17.30 -10.12
CA ASP A 10 -19.30 18.60 -10.77
C ASP A 10 -18.10 19.45 -10.36
N GLU A 11 -17.08 19.49 -11.22
CA GLU A 11 -15.83 20.19 -10.93
C GLU A 11 -16.01 21.71 -10.89
N GLU A 12 -16.89 22.26 -11.74
CA GLU A 12 -17.17 23.69 -11.79
C GLU A 12 -17.83 24.16 -10.49
N ALA A 13 -18.71 23.32 -9.93
CA ALA A 13 -19.35 23.55 -8.64
C ALA A 13 -18.50 23.11 -7.43
N ASP A 14 -17.30 22.57 -7.64
CA ASP A 14 -16.43 21.99 -6.59
C ASP A 14 -17.18 20.97 -5.72
N CYS A 15 -17.93 20.06 -6.35
CA CYS A 15 -18.89 19.19 -5.70
C CYS A 15 -18.73 17.74 -6.14
N ALA A 16 -18.48 16.84 -5.20
CA ALA A 16 -18.45 15.40 -5.45
C ALA A 16 -19.46 14.69 -4.54
N MET A 17 -20.27 13.80 -5.12
CA MET A 17 -21.16 12.92 -4.36
C MET A 17 -20.49 11.56 -4.22
N LEU A 18 -20.30 11.11 -2.98
CA LEU A 18 -19.61 9.87 -2.66
C LEU A 18 -20.54 8.94 -1.90
N ALA A 19 -20.51 7.66 -2.27
CA ALA A 19 -21.04 6.57 -1.46
C ALA A 19 -20.00 6.20 -0.42
N VAL A 20 -20.23 6.59 0.83
CA VAL A 20 -19.35 6.30 1.98
C VAL A 20 -19.97 5.21 2.84
N SER A 21 -19.15 4.27 3.29
CA SER A 21 -19.60 3.25 4.25
C SER A 21 -19.74 3.87 5.64
N ALA A 22 -20.96 3.86 6.18
CA ALA A 22 -21.22 4.21 7.57
C ALA A 22 -20.60 3.18 8.53
N VAL A 23 -20.52 3.55 9.81
CA VAL A 23 -19.86 2.74 10.87
C VAL A 23 -20.56 1.38 11.07
N ASP A 24 -21.84 1.33 10.79
CA ASP A 24 -22.75 0.18 10.81
C ASP A 24 -22.86 -0.55 9.45
N GLY A 25 -22.10 -0.12 8.45
CA GLY A 25 -21.92 -0.84 7.19
C GLY A 25 -22.97 -0.57 6.11
N HIS A 26 -23.96 0.29 6.35
CA HIS A 26 -24.78 0.80 5.23
C HIS A 26 -23.99 1.84 4.42
N GLN A 27 -24.36 1.98 3.16
CA GLN A 27 -23.81 3.01 2.29
C GLN A 27 -24.64 4.28 2.47
N GLU A 28 -23.99 5.40 2.77
CA GLU A 28 -24.58 6.72 2.76
C GLU A 28 -24.05 7.53 1.59
N GLU A 29 -24.95 8.23 0.91
CA GLU A 29 -24.55 9.22 -0.09
C GLU A 29 -24.29 10.54 0.63
N ARG A 30 -23.08 11.06 0.48
CA ARG A 30 -22.69 12.35 1.06
C ARG A 30 -22.01 13.22 0.02
N THR A 31 -22.29 14.51 0.10
CA THR A 31 -21.66 15.52 -0.76
C THR A 31 -20.46 16.11 -0.05
N PHE A 32 -19.34 16.21 -0.77
CA PHE A 32 -18.08 16.78 -0.31
C PHE A 32 -17.57 17.80 -1.33
N SER A 33 -16.66 18.67 -0.92
CA SER A 33 -15.88 19.47 -1.87
C SER A 33 -15.03 18.53 -2.72
N TRP A 34 -15.01 18.77 -4.04
CA TRP A 34 -14.16 18.01 -4.93
C TRP A 34 -12.68 18.16 -4.55
N ARG A 35 -12.24 19.38 -4.18
CA ARG A 35 -10.89 19.63 -3.69
C ARG A 35 -10.54 18.84 -2.42
N ASP A 36 -11.46 18.72 -1.48
CA ASP A 36 -11.23 17.94 -0.26
C ASP A 36 -11.08 16.44 -0.58
N VAL A 37 -11.90 15.92 -1.50
CA VAL A 37 -11.80 14.54 -1.97
C VAL A 37 -10.47 14.29 -2.67
N LEU A 38 -10.03 15.22 -3.53
CA LEU A 38 -8.72 15.15 -4.17
C LEU A 38 -7.59 15.13 -3.13
N LEU A 39 -7.61 16.02 -2.15
CA LEU A 39 -6.58 16.09 -1.09
C LEU A 39 -6.47 14.79 -0.29
N LEU A 40 -7.60 14.13 -0.07
CA LEU A 40 -7.65 12.85 0.65
C LEU A 40 -7.17 11.67 -0.20
N ASN A 41 -7.43 11.69 -1.51
CA ASN A 41 -6.99 10.64 -2.46
C ASN A 41 -5.53 10.84 -2.95
N GLN A 42 -4.84 11.88 -2.49
CA GLN A 42 -3.44 12.05 -2.83
C GLN A 42 -2.58 11.00 -2.14
N ARG A 43 -1.68 10.39 -2.91
CA ARG A 43 -0.66 9.48 -2.37
C ARG A 43 0.06 10.10 -1.18
N HIS A 44 0.46 9.28 -0.23
CA HIS A 44 1.30 9.75 0.88
C HIS A 44 2.73 10.02 0.38
N GLY A 45 3.34 11.11 0.83
CA GLY A 45 4.75 11.37 0.63
C GLY A 45 5.61 10.59 1.63
N LEU A 46 6.53 9.75 1.14
CA LEU A 46 7.50 9.09 2.02
C LEU A 46 8.60 10.06 2.45
N PRO A 47 8.91 10.16 3.75
CA PRO A 47 10.01 10.99 4.21
C PRO A 47 11.34 10.58 3.58
N SER A 48 12.11 11.56 3.14
CA SER A 48 13.40 11.32 2.51
C SER A 48 14.49 12.26 3.03
N THR A 49 15.73 11.81 2.87
CA THR A 49 16.97 12.52 3.16
C THR A 49 17.94 12.30 2.00
N THR A 50 19.02 13.06 1.94
CA THR A 50 20.13 12.80 1.02
C THR A 50 21.31 12.17 1.77
N ASN A 51 21.94 11.15 1.19
CA ASN A 51 23.18 10.58 1.73
C ASN A 51 24.39 11.48 1.39
N SER A 52 25.60 11.04 1.79
CA SER A 52 26.85 11.78 1.54
C SER A 52 27.21 11.92 0.06
N THR A 53 26.64 11.10 -0.82
CA THR A 53 26.82 11.21 -2.28
C THR A 53 25.72 12.04 -2.94
N GLY A 54 24.80 12.62 -2.17
CA GLY A 54 23.65 13.39 -2.67
C GLY A 54 22.48 12.54 -3.16
N ALA A 55 22.52 11.22 -2.99
CA ALA A 55 21.43 10.34 -3.44
C ALA A 55 20.29 10.27 -2.41
N THR A 56 19.08 10.09 -2.91
CA THR A 56 17.85 9.98 -2.10
C THR A 56 17.84 8.70 -1.26
N VAL A 57 17.64 8.87 0.04
CA VAL A 57 17.42 7.81 1.01
C VAL A 57 16.07 8.03 1.68
N LEU A 58 15.15 7.09 1.46
CA LEU A 58 13.86 7.06 2.12
C LEU A 58 14.04 6.66 3.58
N ARG A 59 13.29 7.29 4.48
CA ARG A 59 13.27 7.03 5.92
C ARG A 59 11.89 6.50 6.31
N LEU A 60 11.90 5.35 6.95
CA LEU A 60 10.72 4.53 7.21
C LEU A 60 10.64 4.22 8.71
N GLU A 61 9.74 3.34 9.11
CA GLU A 61 9.57 2.96 10.51
C GLU A 61 10.80 2.30 11.12
N ASP A 62 10.89 2.37 12.45
CA ASP A 62 11.96 1.73 13.24
C ASP A 62 13.39 2.09 12.81
N GLY A 63 13.57 3.20 12.08
CA GLY A 63 14.87 3.60 11.52
C GLY A 63 15.25 2.86 10.23
N MET A 64 14.32 2.09 9.64
CA MET A 64 14.49 1.48 8.34
C MET A 64 14.74 2.53 7.26
N TRP A 65 15.56 2.14 6.28
CA TRP A 65 15.95 3.03 5.20
C TRP A 65 16.08 2.29 3.87
N ALA A 66 15.79 3.01 2.80
CA ALA A 66 15.99 2.54 1.43
C ALA A 66 16.81 3.57 0.66
N ASP A 67 18.05 3.21 0.33
CA ASP A 67 18.92 4.02 -0.52
C ASP A 67 18.66 3.67 -1.98
N LEU A 68 18.06 4.61 -2.73
CA LEU A 68 17.70 4.41 -4.14
C LEU A 68 18.92 4.27 -5.06
N SER A 69 20.11 4.66 -4.58
CA SER A 69 21.37 4.46 -5.31
C SER A 69 22.03 3.11 -5.04
N SER A 70 21.57 2.36 -4.03
CA SER A 70 22.13 1.05 -3.66
C SER A 70 22.02 0.05 -4.82
N PRO A 71 23.11 -0.61 -5.23
CA PRO A 71 23.07 -1.64 -6.26
C PRO A 71 22.10 -2.78 -5.93
N LEU A 72 21.98 -3.14 -4.65
CA LEU A 72 21.06 -4.20 -4.22
C LEU A 72 19.61 -3.78 -4.39
N LEU A 73 19.25 -2.56 -3.95
CA LEU A 73 17.88 -2.07 -4.11
C LEU A 73 17.51 -1.94 -5.59
N ARG A 74 18.44 -1.45 -6.41
CA ARG A 74 18.26 -1.34 -7.87
C ARG A 74 18.11 -2.71 -8.54
N ALA A 75 18.81 -3.74 -8.06
CA ALA A 75 18.63 -5.10 -8.55
C ALA A 75 17.22 -5.63 -8.25
N GLU A 76 16.71 -5.38 -7.04
CA GLU A 76 15.34 -5.75 -6.67
C GLU A 76 14.28 -4.98 -7.47
N LEU A 77 14.47 -3.68 -7.69
CA LEU A 77 13.61 -2.87 -8.56
C LEU A 77 13.62 -3.38 -10.01
N ALA A 78 14.79 -3.73 -10.55
CA ALA A 78 14.90 -4.28 -11.89
C ALA A 78 14.16 -5.63 -12.03
N ARG A 79 14.25 -6.48 -11.00
CA ARG A 79 13.52 -7.75 -10.97
C ARG A 79 12.01 -7.55 -10.96
N ILE A 80 11.53 -6.56 -10.20
CA ILE A 80 10.11 -6.16 -10.23
C ILE A 80 9.72 -5.66 -11.61
N ALA A 81 10.51 -4.76 -12.21
CA ALA A 81 10.22 -4.22 -13.54
C ALA A 81 10.05 -5.33 -14.60
N LEU A 82 10.90 -6.37 -14.57
CA LEU A 82 10.81 -7.51 -15.48
C LEU A 82 9.51 -8.32 -15.32
N VAL A 83 8.98 -8.40 -14.11
CA VAL A 83 7.70 -9.08 -13.86
C VAL A 83 6.52 -8.19 -14.26
N LEU A 84 6.61 -6.89 -14.00
CA LEU A 84 5.60 -5.91 -14.39
C LEU A 84 5.44 -5.81 -15.91
N ASP A 85 6.53 -5.90 -16.68
CA ASP A 85 6.51 -5.90 -18.15
C ASP A 85 5.46 -6.88 -18.73
N ARG A 86 5.36 -8.07 -18.14
CA ARG A 86 4.37 -9.09 -18.54
C ARG A 86 2.95 -8.66 -18.21
N VAL A 87 2.72 -8.09 -17.02
CA VAL A 87 1.39 -7.61 -16.60
C VAL A 87 0.94 -6.47 -17.50
N PHE A 88 1.84 -5.54 -17.82
CA PHE A 88 1.55 -4.42 -18.73
C PHE A 88 1.16 -4.93 -20.11
N SER A 89 2.01 -5.78 -20.70
CA SER A 89 1.82 -6.28 -22.06
C SER A 89 0.55 -7.11 -22.25
N GLN A 90 0.10 -7.81 -21.20
CA GLN A 90 -1.01 -8.78 -21.31
C GLN A 90 -2.34 -8.28 -20.74
N GLN A 91 -2.31 -7.45 -19.70
CA GLN A 91 -3.50 -7.09 -18.92
C GLN A 91 -3.76 -5.60 -18.94
N VAL A 92 -2.77 -4.77 -18.64
CA VAL A 92 -2.95 -3.30 -18.61
C VAL A 92 -3.30 -2.78 -20.01
N ASN A 93 -2.52 -3.15 -21.02
CA ASN A 93 -2.78 -2.71 -22.40
C ASN A 93 -4.15 -3.19 -22.90
N ALA A 94 -4.50 -4.45 -22.62
CA ALA A 94 -5.79 -5.00 -23.01
C ALA A 94 -6.97 -4.27 -22.35
N ALA A 95 -6.85 -3.90 -21.07
CA ALA A 95 -7.87 -3.14 -20.36
C ALA A 95 -7.98 -1.69 -20.88
N LEU A 96 -6.86 -1.05 -21.19
CA LEU A 96 -6.84 0.30 -21.77
C LEU A 96 -7.44 0.32 -23.19
N GLU A 97 -7.11 -0.66 -24.03
CA GLU A 97 -7.69 -0.80 -25.37
C GLU A 97 -9.20 -1.06 -25.34
N ALA A 98 -9.67 -1.75 -24.30
CA ALA A 98 -11.09 -2.04 -24.09
C ALA A 98 -11.87 -0.91 -23.40
N ASP A 99 -11.17 0.14 -22.92
CA ASP A 99 -11.74 1.22 -22.09
C ASP A 99 -12.51 0.66 -20.87
N ASP A 100 -11.93 -0.33 -20.19
CA ASP A 100 -12.55 -1.03 -19.06
C ASP A 100 -11.79 -0.76 -17.75
N ASP A 101 -12.26 0.23 -16.99
CA ASP A 101 -11.72 0.58 -15.66
C ASP A 101 -11.72 -0.61 -14.68
N LYS A 102 -12.67 -1.54 -14.80
CA LYS A 102 -12.72 -2.71 -13.92
C LYS A 102 -11.61 -3.69 -14.23
N ALA A 103 -11.39 -3.96 -15.52
CA ALA A 103 -10.25 -4.76 -15.96
C ALA A 103 -8.92 -4.08 -15.64
N LEU A 104 -8.86 -2.76 -15.76
CA LEU A 104 -7.64 -1.99 -15.50
C LEU A 104 -7.24 -2.05 -14.02
N ASP A 105 -8.18 -1.89 -13.11
CA ASP A 105 -7.90 -2.03 -11.68
C ASP A 105 -7.53 -3.46 -11.30
N ALA A 106 -8.15 -4.47 -11.93
CA ALA A 106 -7.75 -5.87 -11.75
C ALA A 106 -6.31 -6.13 -12.24
N ALA A 107 -5.91 -5.51 -13.35
CA ALA A 107 -4.55 -5.58 -13.87
C ALA A 107 -3.54 -4.90 -12.91
N ARG A 108 -3.88 -3.74 -12.33
CA ARG A 108 -3.06 -3.06 -11.30
C ARG A 108 -2.95 -3.85 -10.01
N CYS A 109 -4.04 -4.45 -9.56
CA CYS A 109 -4.04 -5.38 -8.43
C CYS A 109 -3.09 -6.55 -8.70
N THR A 110 -3.14 -7.11 -9.91
CA THR A 110 -2.23 -8.17 -10.35
C THR A 110 -0.78 -7.71 -10.38
N ALA A 111 -0.52 -6.47 -10.82
CA ALA A 111 0.81 -5.88 -10.76
C ALA A 111 1.35 -5.81 -9.32
N VAL A 112 0.57 -5.29 -8.37
CA VAL A 112 1.00 -5.20 -6.95
C VAL A 112 1.29 -6.58 -6.36
N MET A 113 0.44 -7.58 -6.64
CA MET A 113 0.69 -8.97 -6.23
C MET A 113 1.98 -9.52 -6.86
N ALA A 114 2.23 -9.22 -8.14
CA ALA A 114 3.43 -9.65 -8.84
C ALA A 114 4.70 -8.98 -8.28
N MET A 115 4.65 -7.70 -7.94
CA MET A 115 5.71 -6.99 -7.22
C MET A 115 6.02 -7.68 -5.89
N ARG A 116 4.99 -8.01 -5.10
CA ARG A 116 5.17 -8.68 -3.81
C ARG A 116 5.78 -10.07 -3.97
N SER A 117 5.38 -10.82 -5.00
CA SER A 117 5.90 -12.17 -5.28
C SER A 117 7.39 -12.19 -5.60
N CYS A 118 7.95 -11.04 -5.98
CA CYS A 118 9.38 -10.90 -6.10
C CYS A 118 10.02 -11.04 -4.70
N LEU A 119 9.59 -10.26 -3.71
CA LEU A 119 10.35 -10.11 -2.47
C LEU A 119 10.33 -11.36 -1.56
N ASP A 120 11.46 -11.70 -0.95
CA ASP A 120 11.57 -12.73 0.11
C ASP A 120 11.68 -12.06 1.49
N VAL A 121 10.68 -11.23 1.79
CA VAL A 121 10.38 -10.78 3.15
C VAL A 121 9.27 -11.66 3.71
N THR A 122 9.39 -12.06 4.98
CA THR A 122 8.37 -12.90 5.64
C THR A 122 7.99 -12.35 7.01
N SER A 123 6.82 -12.72 7.52
CA SER A 123 6.39 -12.29 8.84
C SER A 123 6.97 -13.19 9.95
N PHE A 124 7.15 -12.64 11.16
CA PHE A 124 7.44 -13.44 12.36
C PHE A 124 6.32 -14.40 12.76
N ALA A 125 5.16 -14.32 12.11
CA ALA A 125 3.95 -14.99 12.56
C ALA A 125 3.81 -16.46 12.08
N ARG A 126 4.95 -17.08 11.72
CA ARG A 126 5.07 -18.52 11.45
C ARG A 126 4.64 -19.34 12.67
N ALA A 127 4.25 -20.61 12.47
CA ALA A 127 3.93 -21.54 13.55
C ALA A 127 5.01 -21.46 14.68
N GLY A 128 4.56 -21.04 15.87
CA GLY A 128 5.41 -20.67 17.02
C GLY A 128 5.26 -19.21 17.48
N GLY A 129 4.65 -18.33 16.67
CA GLY A 129 4.37 -16.94 17.01
C GLY A 129 5.62 -16.12 17.38
N ALA A 130 5.43 -15.03 18.12
CA ALA A 130 6.52 -14.20 18.67
C ALA A 130 7.50 -14.97 19.60
N ALA A 131 7.19 -16.23 19.96
CA ALA A 131 8.02 -17.08 20.80
C ALA A 131 9.09 -17.87 20.01
N ARG A 132 8.99 -17.94 18.67
CA ARG A 132 10.12 -18.39 17.85
C ARG A 132 11.15 -17.26 17.81
N GLY A 133 12.35 -17.53 18.32
CA GLY A 133 13.45 -16.57 18.27
C GLY A 133 13.71 -16.11 16.83
N ARG A 134 14.16 -14.86 16.67
CA ARG A 134 14.53 -14.27 15.38
C ARG A 134 15.54 -15.18 14.67
N ASP A 135 15.29 -15.48 13.40
CA ASP A 135 16.28 -16.12 12.53
C ASP A 135 17.41 -15.11 12.28
N ARG A 136 18.54 -15.34 12.93
CA ARG A 136 19.72 -14.49 12.79
C ARG A 136 20.23 -14.45 11.35
N GLY A 137 19.93 -15.47 10.53
CA GLY A 137 20.26 -15.51 9.11
C GLY A 137 19.46 -14.52 8.25
N ARG A 138 18.32 -14.04 8.75
CA ARG A 138 17.44 -13.06 8.07
C ARG A 138 17.59 -11.64 8.61
N TYR A 139 18.58 -11.40 9.48
CA TYR A 139 18.82 -10.08 10.04
C TYR A 139 19.44 -9.12 9.02
N ALA A 140 18.76 -8.00 8.77
CA ALA A 140 19.10 -7.07 7.70
C ALA A 140 19.57 -5.68 8.15
N LYS A 141 19.74 -5.42 9.46
CA LYS A 141 20.19 -4.11 9.99
C LYS A 141 19.38 -2.91 9.44
N ASP A 142 18.07 -3.10 9.33
CA ASP A 142 17.10 -2.06 8.91
C ASP A 142 17.27 -1.56 7.44
N ASP A 143 18.10 -2.25 6.65
CA ASP A 143 18.31 -2.01 5.22
C ASP A 143 17.20 -2.70 4.41
N VAL A 144 16.33 -1.91 3.78
CA VAL A 144 15.18 -2.42 3.01
C VAL A 144 15.61 -3.35 1.89
N ALA A 145 16.74 -3.08 1.23
CA ALA A 145 17.17 -3.91 0.10
C ALA A 145 17.54 -5.33 0.56
N LYS A 146 18.16 -5.45 1.74
CA LYS A 146 18.48 -6.75 2.36
C LYS A 146 17.23 -7.45 2.89
N LEU A 147 16.30 -6.70 3.48
CA LEU A 147 15.00 -7.25 3.92
C LEU A 147 14.19 -7.80 2.75
N ALA A 148 14.21 -7.12 1.61
CA ALA A 148 13.52 -7.54 0.40
C ALA A 148 14.12 -8.82 -0.21
N ALA A 149 15.43 -9.01 -0.08
CA ALA A 149 16.14 -10.16 -0.61
C ALA A 149 16.03 -11.42 0.28
N HIS A 150 16.05 -11.26 1.61
CA HIS A 150 15.93 -12.39 2.54
C HIS A 150 15.64 -11.93 3.99
N GLY A 151 14.52 -11.25 4.19
CA GLY A 151 14.17 -10.61 5.46
C GLY A 151 13.10 -11.35 6.27
N GLU A 152 12.97 -10.91 7.52
CA GLU A 152 11.82 -11.21 8.37
C GLU A 152 11.43 -10.02 9.25
N GLY A 153 10.16 -9.93 9.62
CA GLY A 153 9.66 -8.75 10.32
C GLY A 153 8.25 -8.84 10.89
N HIS A 154 7.86 -7.83 11.68
CA HIS A 154 6.45 -7.62 12.06
C HIS A 154 5.73 -6.81 10.96
N CYS A 155 4.46 -6.48 11.18
CA CYS A 155 3.64 -5.72 10.25
C CYS A 155 4.33 -4.44 9.75
N ARG A 156 4.86 -3.61 10.65
CA ARG A 156 5.62 -2.39 10.30
C ARG A 156 6.84 -2.66 9.42
N THR A 157 7.61 -3.71 9.71
CA THR A 157 8.78 -4.09 8.91
C THR A 157 8.38 -4.54 7.51
N CYS A 158 7.31 -5.33 7.39
CA CYS A 158 6.82 -5.81 6.10
C CYS A 158 6.31 -4.63 5.24
N SER A 159 5.49 -3.76 5.82
CA SER A 159 4.95 -2.57 5.16
C SER A 159 6.07 -1.59 4.76
N SER A 160 6.99 -1.28 5.68
CA SER A 160 8.15 -0.44 5.38
C SER A 160 9.08 -1.06 4.33
N CYS A 161 9.27 -2.38 4.35
CA CYS A 161 10.08 -3.06 3.34
C CYS A 161 9.49 -2.91 1.94
N PHE A 162 8.17 -2.96 1.80
CA PHE A 162 7.52 -2.91 0.48
C PHE A 162 7.28 -1.50 -0.03
N ALA A 163 7.08 -0.53 0.86
CA ALA A 163 6.72 0.84 0.49
C ALA A 163 7.67 1.46 -0.56
N PRO A 164 9.01 1.39 -0.44
CA PRO A 164 9.91 1.93 -1.48
C PRO A 164 9.65 1.36 -2.88
N PHE A 165 9.36 0.06 -2.97
CA PHE A 165 9.07 -0.59 -4.25
C PHE A 165 7.73 -0.14 -4.81
N LEU A 166 6.68 -0.11 -3.98
CA LEU A 166 5.36 0.36 -4.38
C LEU A 166 5.41 1.81 -4.88
N TRP A 167 6.10 2.69 -4.16
CA TRP A 167 6.25 4.10 -4.54
C TRP A 167 7.05 4.29 -5.82
N CYS A 168 8.10 3.50 -6.06
CA CYS A 168 8.89 3.59 -7.29
C CYS A 168 8.09 3.28 -8.56
N PHE A 169 7.01 2.49 -8.47
CA PHE A 169 6.17 2.11 -9.61
C PHE A 169 4.77 2.74 -9.56
N ALA A 170 4.47 3.57 -8.55
CA ALA A 170 3.14 4.14 -8.33
C ALA A 170 2.63 4.93 -9.54
N GLU A 171 3.47 5.83 -10.08
CA GLU A 171 3.15 6.62 -11.28
C GLU A 171 2.90 5.74 -12.50
N LEU A 172 3.77 4.77 -12.73
CA LEU A 172 3.68 3.87 -13.88
C LEU A 172 2.38 3.07 -13.85
N LEU A 173 1.96 2.65 -12.65
CA LEU A 173 0.73 1.89 -12.43
C LEU A 173 -0.50 2.79 -12.34
N ALA A 174 -0.33 4.12 -12.27
CA ALA A 174 -1.38 5.09 -11.95
C ALA A 174 -2.15 4.70 -10.68
N ILE A 175 -1.40 4.50 -9.59
CA ILE A 175 -1.93 4.23 -8.25
C ILE A 175 -1.40 5.24 -7.24
N ASP A 176 -2.21 5.52 -6.23
CA ASP A 176 -1.89 6.41 -5.11
C ASP A 176 -1.67 5.58 -3.85
N PRO A 177 -0.42 5.30 -3.46
CA PRO A 177 -0.16 4.51 -2.27
C PRO A 177 -0.28 5.33 -0.98
N HIS A 178 -0.86 4.71 0.04
CA HIS A 178 -1.06 5.23 1.38
C HIS A 178 -0.38 4.33 2.42
N TYR A 179 0.13 4.96 3.46
CA TYR A 179 0.76 4.28 4.59
C TYR A 179 -0.11 4.49 5.83
N PHE A 180 -0.62 3.40 6.41
CA PHE A 180 -1.56 3.46 7.53
C PHE A 180 -1.05 2.74 8.78
N THR A 181 -1.56 3.22 9.92
CA THR A 181 -1.50 2.56 11.22
C THR A 181 -2.90 2.51 11.82
N ASP A 182 -3.20 1.49 12.62
CA ASP A 182 -4.47 1.48 13.35
C ASP A 182 -4.46 2.53 14.47
N ALA A 183 -5.65 2.92 14.95
CA ALA A 183 -5.79 3.89 16.04
C ALA A 183 -5.02 3.51 17.32
N GLY A 184 -4.83 2.20 17.56
CA GLY A 184 -4.04 1.69 18.67
C GLY A 184 -2.54 1.62 18.44
N ALA A 185 -2.04 1.96 17.24
CA ALA A 185 -0.65 1.79 16.80
C ALA A 185 -0.09 0.35 16.98
N ARG A 186 -0.97 -0.65 16.88
CA ARG A 186 -0.69 -2.09 16.98
C ARG A 186 -0.43 -2.73 15.63
N HIS A 187 -1.02 -2.19 14.56
CA HIS A 187 -0.90 -2.74 13.22
C HIS A 187 -0.65 -1.65 12.18
N GLN A 188 0.21 -1.96 11.21
CA GLN A 188 0.55 -1.07 10.11
C GLN A 188 0.48 -1.82 8.78
N TRP A 189 -0.10 -1.16 7.79
CA TRP A 189 -0.31 -1.71 6.45
C TRP A 189 -0.13 -0.63 5.39
N LEU A 190 -0.05 -1.07 4.15
CA LEU A 190 -0.14 -0.19 2.98
C LEU A 190 -1.53 -0.34 2.36
N GLN A 191 -2.01 0.72 1.75
CA GLN A 191 -3.17 0.70 0.85
C GLN A 191 -2.74 1.40 -0.43
N PHE A 192 -3.46 1.16 -1.52
CA PHE A 192 -3.34 2.00 -2.69
C PHE A 192 -4.71 2.24 -3.30
N ASP A 193 -4.89 3.44 -3.83
CA ASP A 193 -6.06 3.82 -4.61
C ASP A 193 -5.67 3.79 -6.10
N THR A 194 -6.63 3.52 -6.97
CA THR A 194 -6.38 3.35 -8.42
C THR A 194 -6.97 4.52 -9.21
N ARG A 195 -6.28 5.01 -10.24
CA ARG A 195 -6.78 6.11 -11.09
C ARG A 195 -7.30 5.59 -12.44
N PRO A 196 -8.48 5.99 -12.97
CA PRO A 196 -9.31 7.08 -12.49
C PRO A 196 -10.40 6.65 -11.50
N SER A 197 -10.61 5.34 -11.29
CA SER A 197 -11.76 4.82 -10.55
C SER A 197 -11.82 5.22 -9.07
N MET A 198 -10.69 5.64 -8.50
CA MET A 198 -10.48 5.95 -7.09
C MET A 198 -10.83 4.78 -6.15
N ARG A 199 -10.82 3.55 -6.67
CA ARG A 199 -11.07 2.37 -5.82
C ARG A 199 -9.85 2.04 -4.99
N SER A 200 -10.11 1.79 -3.71
CA SER A 200 -9.10 1.50 -2.71
C SER A 200 -8.89 0.00 -2.52
N PHE A 201 -7.62 -0.41 -2.49
CA PHE A 201 -7.23 -1.80 -2.29
C PHE A 201 -6.21 -1.93 -1.16
N ALA A 202 -6.43 -2.93 -0.30
CA ALA A 202 -5.51 -3.25 0.78
C ALA A 202 -4.19 -3.81 0.23
N CYS A 203 -3.07 -3.42 0.79
CA CYS A 203 -1.75 -3.99 0.56
C CYS A 203 -1.14 -4.40 1.92
N ASP A 204 -1.75 -5.40 2.56
CA ASP A 204 -1.33 -5.89 3.88
C ASP A 204 -0.53 -7.19 3.76
N ILE A 205 0.78 -7.02 3.57
CA ILE A 205 1.72 -8.13 3.40
C ILE A 205 1.76 -9.04 4.62
N TYR A 206 1.58 -8.48 5.81
CA TYR A 206 1.69 -9.23 7.04
C TYR A 206 0.50 -10.18 7.21
N ARG A 207 -0.72 -9.69 6.99
CA ARG A 207 -1.93 -10.53 7.01
C ARG A 207 -1.95 -11.53 5.86
N ASP A 208 -1.49 -11.15 4.66
CA ASP A 208 -1.43 -12.06 3.52
C ASP A 208 -0.49 -13.25 3.76
N GLU A 209 0.71 -12.97 4.28
CA GLU A 209 1.67 -14.01 4.63
C GLU A 209 1.15 -14.92 5.76
N LEU A 210 0.42 -14.34 6.73
CA LEU A 210 -0.25 -15.10 7.79
C LEU A 210 -1.32 -16.05 7.24
N ALA A 211 -2.20 -15.55 6.36
CA ALA A 211 -3.21 -16.36 5.70
C ALA A 211 -2.58 -17.51 4.92
N PHE A 212 -1.54 -17.21 4.13
CA PHE A 212 -0.79 -18.21 3.38
C PHE A 212 -0.19 -19.30 4.28
N GLN A 213 0.38 -18.92 5.43
CA GLN A 213 0.95 -19.87 6.40
C GLN A 213 -0.12 -20.77 7.04
N ARG A 214 -1.39 -20.34 7.08
CA ARG A 214 -2.54 -21.16 7.52
C ARG A 214 -3.10 -22.06 6.41
N GLY A 215 -2.51 -22.04 5.21
CA GLY A 215 -2.96 -22.81 4.07
C GLY A 215 -4.04 -22.13 3.23
N GLU A 216 -4.29 -20.84 3.46
CA GLU A 216 -5.16 -20.03 2.61
C GLU A 216 -4.43 -19.61 1.32
N ALA A 217 -5.18 -19.20 0.30
CA ALA A 217 -4.59 -18.73 -0.95
C ALA A 217 -3.86 -17.38 -0.73
N ARG A 218 -2.68 -17.21 -1.34
CA ARG A 218 -2.01 -15.89 -1.41
C ARG A 218 -2.86 -14.91 -2.21
N GLY A 219 -2.84 -13.64 -1.82
CA GLY A 219 -3.60 -12.56 -2.43
C GLY A 219 -4.87 -12.20 -1.67
N GLY A 220 -5.22 -12.91 -0.60
CA GLY A 220 -6.43 -12.61 0.18
C GLY A 220 -6.40 -11.24 0.85
N HIS A 221 -5.22 -10.74 1.22
CA HIS A 221 -5.05 -9.43 1.87
C HIS A 221 -4.11 -8.49 1.10
N LEU A 222 -3.72 -8.91 -0.11
CA LEU A 222 -3.00 -8.09 -1.08
C LEU A 222 -3.92 -7.82 -2.26
N ALA A 223 -4.11 -6.53 -2.55
CA ALA A 223 -4.95 -6.04 -3.63
C ALA A 223 -6.44 -6.45 -3.52
N GLN A 224 -6.94 -6.76 -2.32
CA GLN A 224 -8.36 -6.94 -2.06
C GLN A 224 -9.02 -5.56 -1.83
N PRO A 225 -10.26 -5.32 -2.29
CA PRO A 225 -10.99 -4.09 -1.95
C PRO A 225 -11.02 -3.84 -0.45
N VAL A 226 -10.76 -2.60 -0.04
CA VAL A 226 -10.62 -2.22 1.38
C VAL A 226 -11.88 -2.55 2.19
N GLU A 227 -13.08 -2.38 1.60
CA GLU A 227 -14.33 -2.77 2.25
C GLU A 227 -14.40 -4.27 2.56
N SER A 228 -13.75 -5.12 1.76
CA SER A 228 -13.72 -6.56 1.99
C SER A 228 -12.57 -6.96 2.93
N ALA A 229 -11.41 -6.31 2.81
CA ALA A 229 -10.21 -6.65 3.56
C ALA A 229 -10.31 -6.36 5.07
N TYR A 230 -11.06 -5.33 5.46
CA TYR A 230 -11.14 -4.85 6.85
C TYR A 230 -12.53 -4.98 7.48
N THR A 231 -13.50 -5.57 6.78
CA THR A 231 -14.75 -6.02 7.42
C THR A 231 -14.52 -7.18 8.38
N GLN A 232 -13.53 -8.03 8.10
CA GLN A 232 -13.12 -9.11 9.00
C GLN A 232 -12.18 -8.59 10.09
N PRO A 233 -12.38 -8.99 11.36
CA PRO A 233 -11.45 -8.66 12.43
C PRO A 233 -10.03 -9.14 12.09
N ALA A 234 -9.02 -8.37 12.46
CA ALA A 234 -7.65 -8.83 12.40
C ALA A 234 -7.39 -9.82 13.54
N ASP A 235 -7.04 -11.06 13.18
CA ASP A 235 -6.44 -12.01 14.13
C ASP A 235 -4.99 -11.61 14.37
N VAL A 236 -4.71 -11.17 15.59
CA VAL A 236 -3.41 -10.66 16.03
C VAL A 236 -2.67 -11.63 16.95
N GLY A 237 -3.14 -12.88 17.02
CA GLY A 237 -2.62 -13.89 17.93
C GLY A 237 -3.18 -13.74 19.35
N ASN A 238 -3.10 -14.83 20.12
CA ASN A 238 -3.67 -14.98 21.46
C ASN A 238 -5.21 -14.95 21.54
N GLY A 239 -5.91 -15.20 20.42
CA GLY A 239 -7.38 -15.29 20.38
C GLY A 239 -8.11 -13.96 20.62
N ARG A 240 -7.43 -12.83 20.40
CA ARG A 240 -8.05 -11.50 20.43
C ARG A 240 -8.31 -11.03 19.00
N GLU A 241 -9.53 -10.59 18.77
CA GLU A 241 -9.97 -10.00 17.51
C GLU A 241 -10.19 -8.50 17.72
N TRP A 242 -9.74 -7.69 16.76
CA TRP A 242 -10.10 -6.27 16.71
C TRP A 242 -10.27 -5.80 15.27
N GLN A 243 -11.16 -4.83 15.07
CA GLN A 243 -11.29 -4.15 13.78
C GLN A 243 -10.12 -3.19 13.56
N LEU A 244 -9.67 -3.13 12.31
CA LEU A 244 -8.64 -2.21 11.87
C LEU A 244 -9.29 -0.94 11.33
N PHE A 245 -9.00 0.17 11.99
CA PHE A 245 -9.40 1.50 11.54
C PHE A 245 -8.15 2.37 11.46
N PRO A 246 -7.92 3.08 10.34
CA PRO A 246 -6.85 4.07 10.25
C PRO A 246 -6.91 5.05 11.42
N LYS A 247 -5.74 5.44 11.93
CA LYS A 247 -5.63 6.51 12.92
C LYS A 247 -6.04 7.85 12.28
N ASP A 248 -6.79 8.67 13.01
CA ASP A 248 -7.23 10.01 12.54
C ASP A 248 -6.07 11.01 12.42
N GLN A 249 -4.99 10.79 13.18
CA GLN A 249 -3.81 11.67 13.16
C GLN A 249 -2.80 11.18 12.12
N PRO A 250 -2.05 12.11 11.49
CA PRO A 250 -0.95 11.77 10.59
C PRO A 250 0.03 10.79 11.24
N LEU A 251 0.44 9.79 10.45
CA LEU A 251 1.50 8.87 10.85
C LEU A 251 2.84 9.59 10.88
N GLU A 252 3.75 9.19 11.76
CA GLU A 252 5.14 9.64 11.75
C GLU A 252 6.04 8.52 11.23
N LEU A 253 6.79 8.77 10.16
CA LEU A 253 7.80 7.86 9.61
C LEU A 253 9.18 8.51 9.72
N GLY A 254 10.17 7.79 10.27
CA GLY A 254 11.53 8.33 10.43
C GLY A 254 11.60 9.66 11.20
N GLY A 255 10.66 9.90 12.12
CA GLY A 255 10.55 11.14 12.89
C GLY A 255 9.95 12.33 12.12
N ARG A 256 9.25 12.10 11.01
CA ARG A 256 8.54 13.13 10.23
C ARG A 256 7.11 12.71 9.94
N HIS A 257 6.18 13.66 9.99
CA HIS A 257 4.80 13.38 9.59
C HIS A 257 4.73 13.00 8.12
N VAL A 258 3.98 11.93 7.86
CA VAL A 258 3.53 11.55 6.52
C VAL A 258 2.42 12.52 6.14
N VAL A 259 2.62 13.21 5.03
CA VAL A 259 1.65 14.15 4.47
C VAL A 259 1.20 13.65 3.11
N SER A 260 -0.02 13.98 2.70
CA SER A 260 -0.44 13.82 1.31
C SER A 260 0.52 14.56 0.38
N ALA A 261 0.80 13.99 -0.79
CA ALA A 261 1.50 14.69 -1.84
C ALA A 261 0.72 15.97 -2.20
N PRO A 262 1.41 17.06 -2.57
CA PRO A 262 0.72 18.23 -3.10
C PRO A 262 -0.07 17.84 -4.35
N LEU A 263 -1.27 18.41 -4.51
CA LEU A 263 -2.06 18.27 -5.75
C LEU A 263 -1.20 18.71 -6.94
N GLU A 264 -0.99 17.83 -7.92
CA GLU A 264 -0.37 18.23 -9.18
C GLU A 264 -1.45 18.70 -10.18
N PRO A 265 -1.17 19.68 -11.05
CA PRO A 265 -2.11 20.15 -12.07
C PRO A 265 -2.63 19.06 -13.02
N THR A 266 -1.94 17.93 -13.10
CA THR A 266 -2.31 16.74 -13.90
C THR A 266 -3.25 15.77 -13.19
N ASP A 267 -3.54 15.99 -11.90
CA ASP A 267 -4.45 15.14 -11.11
C ASP A 267 -5.94 15.47 -11.33
N VAL A 268 -6.21 16.52 -12.10
CA VAL A 268 -7.53 16.94 -12.55
C VAL A 268 -7.58 16.70 -14.05
N ALA A 269 -8.27 15.65 -14.48
CA ALA A 269 -8.50 15.44 -15.90
C ALA A 269 -9.42 16.55 -16.41
N MET A 270 -8.88 17.50 -17.18
CA MET A 270 -9.73 18.35 -18.02
C MET A 270 -10.25 17.50 -19.19
N GLY A 271 -11.44 16.92 -19.03
CA GLY A 271 -12.13 16.11 -20.03
C GLY A 271 -13.63 16.26 -19.93
#